data_AF-A0A6A5PJP6-F1
#
_entry.id   AF-A0A6A5PJP6-F1
#
_cell.length_a   1.000
_cell.length_b   1.000
_cell.length_c   1.000
_cell.angle_alpha   90.00
_cell.angle_beta   90.00
_cell.angle_gamma   90.00
#
_symmetry.space_group_name_H-M   'P 1'
#
loop_
_entity.id
_entity.type
_entity.pdbx_description
1 polymer ?
#
loop_
_entity_poly.entity_id
_entity_poly.type
_entity_poly.pdbx_seq_one_letter_code
_entity_poly.pdbx_strand_id
1 'polypeptide(L)'
;MLLLCNPSSLSMQSRITVSFPPKPNNHSSIFTISASSSSSSSNRTKTISASEARISLIFALASQASSLSLRLVADLANETAKYLFPKRFESQSLEEALMAVPDLETVKFKVLSRKQQYEIREVEPYFIAETTMPGKSGFDFNGSSQSFNALAEYLFGKNTTKEKMEMTTPVFTSKNQSDGVKMDMTTPVLTTKKEGQDKWTMSFLMPSKYGANLPLPKDSSVRIKEIPGKIVAVVSFSGFVNDEEVKQRELKLREALKSDKQFKIKDETSVEVAQYNPPFTLPFQRRNEIALEVERKNE
;
A
#
# COMPACT_ATOMS: atom_id res chain seq x y z
N MET A 1 0.31 -67.24 20.54
CA MET A 1 1.10 -68.33 19.95
C MET A 1 1.70 -67.79 18.66
N LEU A 2 3.04 -67.87 18.51
CA LEU A 2 3.90 -67.49 17.37
C LEU A 2 4.16 -65.97 17.18
N LEU A 3 5.29 -65.43 17.67
CA LEU A 3 6.66 -65.41 17.08
C LEU A 3 6.80 -64.31 16.01
N LEU A 4 7.26 -63.10 16.38
CA LEU A 4 8.66 -62.62 16.30
C LEU A 4 9.32 -62.81 14.92
N CYS A 5 9.50 -61.70 14.20
CA CYS A 5 10.64 -61.50 13.30
C CYS A 5 10.90 -59.99 13.08
N ASN A 6 12.00 -59.50 13.64
CA ASN A 6 12.69 -58.28 13.19
C ASN A 6 13.28 -58.52 11.79
N PRO A 7 13.52 -57.46 11.03
CA PRO A 7 14.91 -57.21 10.67
C PRO A 7 15.33 -55.75 10.80
N SER A 8 16.61 -55.63 11.06
CA SER A 8 17.39 -54.46 11.42
C SER A 8 17.70 -53.54 10.23
N SER A 9 17.82 -52.25 10.55
CA SER A 9 18.83 -51.31 10.07
C SER A 9 19.08 -51.19 8.55
N LEU A 10 18.54 -50.13 7.95
CA LEU A 10 19.27 -49.32 6.97
C LEU A 10 18.90 -47.85 7.16
N SER A 11 19.74 -47.15 7.92
CA SER A 11 19.71 -45.70 8.05
C SER A 11 20.32 -45.07 6.80
N MET A 12 19.49 -44.70 5.81
CA MET A 12 19.91 -43.71 4.81
C MET A 12 19.65 -42.31 5.37
N GLN A 13 20.66 -41.77 6.07
CA GLN A 13 20.76 -40.34 6.30
C GLN A 13 21.11 -39.66 4.98
N SER A 14 20.09 -39.22 4.23
CA SER A 14 20.29 -38.27 3.14
C SER A 14 20.60 -36.90 3.76
N ARG A 15 21.90 -36.62 3.99
CA ARG A 15 22.39 -35.27 4.26
C ARG A 15 22.23 -34.43 2.99
N ILE A 16 21.15 -33.65 2.93
CA ILE A 16 21.06 -32.55 1.98
C ILE A 16 21.96 -31.44 2.53
N THR A 17 23.19 -31.41 2.03
CA THR A 17 24.15 -30.35 2.33
C THR A 17 23.74 -29.12 1.51
N VAL A 18 23.09 -28.16 2.15
CA VAL A 18 22.78 -26.85 1.56
C VAL A 18 24.10 -26.05 1.52
N SER A 19 24.77 -26.03 0.36
CA SER A 19 25.92 -25.17 0.13
C SER A 19 25.44 -23.74 -0.14
N PHE A 20 25.62 -22.85 0.84
CA PHE A 20 25.48 -21.42 0.63
C PHE A 20 26.64 -20.90 -0.25
N PRO A 21 26.39 -19.98 -1.20
CA PRO A 21 27.47 -19.31 -1.92
C PRO A 21 28.26 -18.43 -0.95
N PRO A 22 29.59 -18.31 -1.09
CA PRO A 22 30.38 -17.48 -0.20
C PRO A 22 30.09 -16.00 -0.47
N LYS A 23 30.04 -15.21 0.62
CA LYS A 23 30.05 -13.75 0.58
C LYS A 23 31.30 -13.25 -0.17
N PRO A 24 31.21 -12.15 -0.94
CA PRO A 24 32.40 -11.56 -1.55
C PRO A 24 33.25 -10.90 -0.47
N ASN A 25 34.45 -11.46 -0.22
CA ASN A 25 35.48 -10.82 0.59
C ASN A 25 36.29 -9.87 -0.30
N ASN A 26 36.32 -8.60 0.13
CA ASN A 26 37.26 -7.59 -0.34
C ASN A 26 38.69 -7.99 0.06
N HIS A 27 39.45 -8.54 -0.87
CA HIS A 27 40.91 -8.48 -0.84
C HIS A 27 41.43 -8.26 -2.27
N SER A 28 41.88 -7.04 -2.49
CA SER A 28 42.69 -6.61 -3.63
C SER A 28 43.94 -7.48 -3.74
N SER A 29 43.89 -8.46 -4.62
CA SER A 29 45.05 -9.24 -5.03
C SER A 29 45.76 -8.48 -6.15
N ILE A 30 46.82 -7.77 -5.77
CA ILE A 30 47.73 -7.12 -6.71
C ILE A 30 48.44 -8.22 -7.50
N PHE A 31 48.08 -8.37 -8.78
CA PHE A 31 48.86 -9.16 -9.72
C PHE A 31 50.11 -8.37 -10.10
N THR A 32 51.24 -8.70 -9.45
CA THR A 32 52.56 -8.22 -9.83
C THR A 32 52.96 -8.93 -11.13
N ILE A 33 52.85 -8.23 -12.26
CA ILE A 33 53.39 -8.70 -13.55
C ILE A 33 54.89 -8.42 -13.54
N SER A 34 55.68 -9.47 -13.38
CA SER A 34 57.13 -9.46 -13.60
C SER A 34 57.42 -9.14 -15.07
N ALA A 35 58.11 -8.03 -15.30
CA ALA A 35 58.58 -7.60 -16.60
C ALA A 35 59.75 -8.49 -17.07
N SER A 36 59.51 -9.32 -18.08
CA SER A 36 60.56 -9.86 -18.95
C SER A 36 60.53 -9.09 -20.26
N SER A 37 61.54 -8.27 -20.47
CA SER A 37 61.81 -7.49 -21.67
C SER A 37 62.04 -8.40 -22.88
N SER A 38 61.14 -8.32 -23.86
CA SER A 38 61.46 -8.67 -25.24
C SER A 38 60.76 -7.71 -26.20
N SER A 39 61.59 -6.92 -26.87
CA SER A 39 61.45 -6.37 -28.22
C SER A 39 60.05 -5.98 -28.72
N SER A 40 59.84 -4.66 -28.77
CA SER A 40 59.25 -3.92 -29.90
C SER A 40 58.21 -4.66 -30.78
N SER A 41 56.94 -4.49 -30.46
CA SER A 41 55.88 -4.55 -31.46
C SER A 41 54.85 -3.46 -31.15
N SER A 42 54.57 -2.66 -32.17
CA SER A 42 53.75 -1.45 -32.15
C SER A 42 52.41 -1.58 -31.42
N ASN A 43 52.05 -0.55 -30.65
CA ASN A 43 50.66 -0.25 -30.30
C ASN A 43 49.87 -0.04 -31.60
N ARG A 44 49.27 -1.11 -32.14
CA ARG A 44 48.17 -0.97 -33.10
C ARG A 44 46.94 -0.58 -32.31
N THR A 45 46.64 0.71 -32.29
CA THR A 45 45.25 1.17 -32.12
C THR A 45 44.43 0.46 -33.19
N LYS A 46 43.64 -0.56 -32.82
CA LYS A 46 42.64 -1.12 -33.72
C LYS A 46 41.63 -0.01 -33.98
N THR A 47 41.78 0.69 -35.09
CA THR A 47 40.78 1.62 -35.60
C THR A 47 39.55 0.77 -35.95
N ILE A 48 38.55 0.79 -35.07
CA ILE A 48 37.25 0.15 -35.34
C ILE A 48 36.76 0.72 -36.67
N SER A 49 36.48 -0.15 -37.63
CA SER A 49 35.98 0.33 -38.91
C SER A 49 34.59 0.97 -38.71
N ALA A 50 34.25 1.97 -39.54
CA ALA A 50 32.96 2.65 -39.43
C ALA A 50 31.77 1.69 -39.52
N SER A 51 31.91 0.56 -40.21
CA SER A 51 30.91 -0.51 -40.29
C SER A 51 30.80 -1.32 -38.99
N GLU A 52 31.92 -1.71 -38.38
CA GLU A 52 31.92 -2.41 -37.09
C GLU A 52 31.32 -1.53 -35.98
N ALA A 53 31.66 -0.24 -35.94
CA ALA A 53 31.09 0.70 -34.98
C ALA A 53 29.56 0.82 -35.14
N ARG A 54 29.06 0.83 -36.38
CA ARG A 54 27.62 0.85 -36.68
C ARG A 54 26.93 -0.44 -36.24
N ILE A 55 27.53 -1.60 -36.49
CA ILE A 55 26.97 -2.90 -36.08
C ILE A 55 26.93 -3.02 -34.56
N SER A 56 28.01 -2.64 -33.86
CA SER A 56 28.04 -2.64 -32.40
C SER A 56 27.02 -1.67 -31.80
N LEU A 57 26.80 -0.50 -32.42
CA LEU A 57 25.77 0.44 -32.00
C LEU A 57 24.36 -0.15 -32.17
N ILE A 58 24.09 -0.85 -33.27
CA ILE A 58 22.81 -1.54 -33.49
C ILE A 58 22.60 -2.62 -32.43
N PHE A 59 23.62 -3.45 -32.14
CA PHE A 59 23.53 -4.46 -31.09
C PHE A 59 23.35 -3.84 -29.70
N ALA A 60 24.02 -2.74 -29.40
CA ALA A 60 23.87 -2.02 -28.14
C ALA A 60 22.46 -1.41 -28.01
N LEU A 61 21.94 -0.78 -29.06
CA LEU A 61 20.57 -0.24 -29.10
C LEU A 61 19.53 -1.36 -28.99
N ALA A 62 19.72 -2.48 -29.71
CA ALA A 62 18.85 -3.64 -29.62
C ALA A 62 18.87 -4.24 -28.20
N SER A 63 20.06 -4.42 -27.61
CA SER A 63 20.20 -4.90 -26.22
C SER A 63 19.58 -3.94 -25.20
N GLN A 64 19.73 -2.62 -25.39
CA GLN A 64 19.11 -1.61 -24.55
C GLN A 64 17.59 -1.61 -24.69
N ALA A 65 17.06 -1.68 -25.91
CA ALA A 65 15.63 -1.79 -26.16
C ALA A 65 15.04 -3.09 -25.58
N SER A 66 15.71 -4.24 -25.78
CA SER A 66 15.28 -5.53 -25.24
C SER A 66 15.33 -5.58 -23.71
N SER A 67 16.37 -5.01 -23.09
CA SER A 67 16.46 -4.95 -21.63
C SER A 67 15.40 -4.03 -21.03
N LEU A 68 15.08 -2.90 -21.68
CA LEU A 68 13.95 -2.06 -21.28
C LEU A 68 12.60 -2.78 -21.43
N SER A 69 12.38 -3.53 -22.51
CA SER A 69 11.14 -4.32 -22.68
C SER A 69 11.02 -5.45 -21.65
N LEU A 70 12.11 -6.17 -21.36
CA LEU A 70 12.11 -7.23 -20.35
C LEU A 70 11.88 -6.67 -18.95
N ARG A 71 12.43 -5.49 -18.63
CA ARG A 71 12.14 -4.78 -17.38
C ARG A 71 10.67 -4.41 -17.27
N LEU A 72 10.08 -3.85 -18.32
CA LEU A 72 8.65 -3.49 -18.31
C LEU A 72 7.76 -4.72 -18.11
N VAL A 73 8.08 -5.84 -18.77
CA VAL A 73 7.37 -7.10 -18.59
C VAL A 73 7.54 -7.63 -17.17
N ALA A 74 8.74 -7.57 -16.59
CA ALA A 74 9.01 -7.99 -15.22
C ALA A 74 8.29 -7.10 -14.20
N ASP A 75 8.30 -5.78 -14.40
CA ASP A 75 7.60 -4.81 -13.55
C ASP A 75 6.08 -5.08 -13.60
N LEU A 76 5.52 -5.31 -14.79
CA LEU A 76 4.11 -5.65 -14.93
C LEU A 76 3.76 -7.01 -14.29
N ALA A 77 4.62 -8.02 -14.46
CA ALA A 77 4.44 -9.32 -13.83
C ALA A 77 4.48 -9.20 -12.29
N ASN A 78 5.39 -8.39 -11.76
CA ASN A 78 5.48 -8.13 -10.33
C ASN A 78 4.25 -7.37 -9.81
N GLU A 79 3.79 -6.36 -10.54
CA GLU A 79 2.59 -5.58 -10.16
C GLU A 79 1.32 -6.45 -10.19
N THR A 80 1.17 -7.29 -11.22
CA THR A 80 0.02 -8.20 -11.35
C THR A 80 0.03 -9.32 -10.31
N ALA A 81 1.20 -9.85 -9.93
CA ALA A 81 1.33 -10.86 -8.89
C ALA A 81 0.77 -10.39 -7.54
N LYS A 82 0.89 -9.08 -7.20
CA LYS A 82 0.33 -8.49 -5.98
C LYS A 82 -1.19 -8.65 -5.86
N TYR A 83 -1.90 -8.80 -6.98
CA TYR A 83 -3.36 -8.98 -7.01
C TYR A 83 -3.78 -10.44 -7.17
N LEU A 84 -2.91 -11.30 -7.72
CA LEU A 84 -3.19 -12.72 -7.96
C LEU A 84 -2.98 -13.59 -6.72
N PHE A 85 -2.07 -13.20 -5.83
CA PHE A 85 -1.78 -13.91 -4.58
C PHE A 85 -2.11 -13.03 -3.37
N PRO A 86 -3.39 -12.92 -2.99
CA PRO A 86 -3.80 -12.02 -1.92
C PRO A 86 -3.31 -12.49 -0.55
N LYS A 87 -3.01 -11.52 0.32
CA LYS A 87 -2.84 -11.73 1.75
C LYS A 87 -4.19 -12.04 2.39
N ARG A 88 -4.19 -12.99 3.31
CA ARG A 88 -5.34 -13.32 4.17
C ARG A 88 -5.05 -12.85 5.59
N PHE A 89 -6.02 -12.18 6.19
CA PHE A 89 -6.00 -11.84 7.60
C PHE A 89 -6.45 -13.05 8.43
N GLU A 90 -6.14 -13.04 9.73
CA GLU A 90 -6.70 -14.03 10.66
C GLU A 90 -8.23 -13.86 10.74
N SER A 91 -8.98 -14.84 10.25
CA SER A 91 -10.43 -14.74 10.06
C SER A 91 -11.23 -15.16 11.31
N GLN A 92 -12.20 -14.35 11.73
CA GLN A 92 -13.14 -14.69 12.81
C GLN A 92 -14.45 -15.32 12.31
N SER A 93 -14.81 -15.06 11.05
CA SER A 93 -16.03 -15.54 10.43
C SER A 93 -15.75 -16.19 9.08
N LEU A 94 -16.69 -17.00 8.60
CA LEU A 94 -16.63 -17.56 7.25
C LEU A 94 -16.60 -16.45 6.19
N GLU A 95 -17.30 -15.34 6.44
CA GLU A 95 -17.27 -14.17 5.57
C GLU A 95 -15.84 -13.62 5.46
N GLU A 96 -15.15 -13.43 6.58
CA GLU A 96 -13.77 -12.95 6.59
C GLU A 96 -12.78 -13.94 5.97
N ALA A 97 -13.02 -15.24 6.13
CA ALA A 97 -12.19 -16.30 5.53
C ALA A 97 -12.20 -16.29 4.00
N LEU A 98 -13.27 -15.75 3.38
CA LEU A 98 -13.41 -15.60 1.94
C LEU A 98 -12.84 -14.28 1.42
N MET A 99 -12.60 -13.30 2.31
CA MET A 99 -12.01 -12.02 1.94
C MET A 99 -10.55 -12.17 1.58
N ALA A 100 -10.12 -11.36 0.62
CA ALA A 100 -8.77 -11.32 0.10
C ALA A 100 -8.29 -9.87 0.10
N VAL A 101 -7.06 -9.60 0.51
CA VAL A 101 -6.46 -8.26 0.40
C VAL A 101 -5.27 -8.34 -0.53
N PRO A 102 -5.11 -7.40 -1.48
CA PRO A 102 -3.94 -7.40 -2.36
C PRO A 102 -2.65 -7.26 -1.55
N ASP A 103 -1.55 -7.81 -2.06
CA ASP A 103 -0.23 -7.67 -1.45
C ASP A 103 0.36 -6.28 -1.73
N LEU A 104 -0.26 -5.27 -1.13
CA LEU A 104 0.16 -3.88 -1.13
C LEU A 104 0.49 -3.44 0.29
N GLU A 105 1.28 -2.37 0.40
CA GLU A 105 1.55 -1.75 1.69
C GLU A 105 0.23 -1.28 2.34
N THR A 106 0.08 -1.55 3.63
CA THR A 106 -1.10 -1.18 4.40
C THR A 106 -0.77 -0.48 5.71
N VAL A 107 -1.78 0.12 6.33
CA VAL A 107 -1.63 0.82 7.61
C VAL A 107 -1.13 -0.17 8.66
N LYS A 108 -0.07 0.21 9.37
CA LYS A 108 0.46 -0.59 10.48
C LYS A 108 -0.41 -0.39 11.71
N PHE A 109 -0.80 -1.50 12.32
CA PHE A 109 -1.57 -1.47 13.54
C PHE A 109 -1.27 -2.68 14.41
N LYS A 110 -1.57 -2.52 15.70
CA LYS A 110 -1.55 -3.58 16.70
C LYS A 110 -2.97 -3.85 17.18
N VAL A 111 -3.37 -5.12 17.19
CA VAL A 111 -4.66 -5.52 17.76
C VAL A 111 -4.58 -5.45 19.29
N LEU A 112 -5.41 -4.60 19.90
CA LEU A 112 -5.50 -4.46 21.36
C LEU A 112 -6.52 -5.43 21.96
N SER A 113 -7.66 -5.60 21.29
CA SER A 113 -8.73 -6.48 21.76
C SER A 113 -9.56 -6.98 20.59
N ARG A 114 -9.88 -8.28 20.58
CA ARG A 114 -10.87 -8.86 19.67
C ARG A 114 -12.17 -9.12 20.41
N LYS A 115 -13.28 -8.59 19.89
CA LYS A 115 -14.64 -8.89 20.33
C LYS A 115 -15.35 -9.68 19.25
N GLN A 116 -16.50 -10.26 19.58
CA GLN A 116 -17.30 -11.02 18.62
C GLN A 116 -17.77 -10.19 17.42
N GLN A 117 -17.99 -8.88 17.60
CA GLN A 117 -18.57 -8.02 16.57
C GLN A 117 -17.57 -7.04 15.94
N TYR A 118 -16.45 -6.75 16.61
CA TYR A 118 -15.46 -5.77 16.16
C TYR A 118 -14.09 -6.03 16.77
N GLU A 119 -13.08 -5.38 16.21
CA GLU A 119 -11.71 -5.40 16.70
C GLU A 119 -11.29 -3.99 17.15
N ILE A 120 -10.58 -3.89 18.28
CA ILE A 120 -9.91 -2.65 18.69
C ILE A 120 -8.46 -2.72 18.26
N ARG A 121 -8.03 -1.73 17.48
CA ARG A 121 -6.67 -1.61 16.94
C ARG A 121 -6.04 -0.30 17.39
N GLU A 122 -4.77 -0.35 17.75
CA GLU A 122 -3.90 0.81 17.88
C GLU A 122 -3.17 1.00 16.56
N VAL A 123 -3.45 2.11 15.89
CA VAL A 123 -2.92 2.44 14.56
C VAL A 123 -1.70 3.34 14.73
N GLU A 124 -0.60 2.99 14.07
CA GLU A 124 0.60 3.84 14.03
C GLU A 124 0.36 5.10 13.20
N PRO A 125 1.09 6.21 13.43
CA PRO A 125 0.98 7.39 12.57
C PRO A 125 1.26 7.07 11.09
N TYR A 126 0.50 7.69 10.20
CA TYR A 126 0.65 7.51 8.75
C TYR A 126 0.33 8.78 7.98
N PHE A 127 0.79 8.86 6.73
CA PHE A 127 0.48 9.96 5.84
C PHE A 127 -0.62 9.58 4.86
N ILE A 128 -1.47 10.55 4.54
CA ILE A 128 -2.50 10.43 3.51
C ILE A 128 -2.38 11.56 2.49
N ALA A 129 -2.79 11.28 1.26
CA ALA A 129 -3.20 12.30 0.30
C ALA A 129 -4.73 12.29 0.22
N GLU A 130 -5.37 13.42 0.53
CA GLU A 130 -6.82 13.57 0.59
C GLU A 130 -7.34 14.59 -0.43
N THR A 131 -8.56 14.37 -0.90
CA THR A 131 -9.32 15.34 -1.70
C THR A 131 -10.79 15.33 -1.30
N THR A 132 -11.45 16.48 -1.46
CA THR A 132 -12.89 16.61 -1.20
C THR A 132 -13.67 16.03 -2.37
N MET A 133 -14.64 15.17 -2.06
CA MET A 133 -15.49 14.53 -3.07
C MET A 133 -16.59 15.49 -3.53
N PRO A 134 -16.74 15.71 -4.85
CA PRO A 134 -17.85 16.48 -5.37
C PRO A 134 -19.11 15.61 -5.39
N GLY A 135 -20.19 16.08 -4.78
CA GLY A 135 -21.44 15.32 -4.73
C GLY A 135 -22.20 15.54 -3.43
N LYS A 136 -23.34 14.84 -3.30
CA LYS A 136 -24.14 14.82 -2.06
C LYS A 136 -23.90 13.56 -1.21
N SER A 137 -23.30 12.52 -1.80
CA SER A 137 -23.08 11.19 -1.22
C SER A 137 -21.58 10.86 -1.27
N GLY A 138 -21.12 9.97 -0.40
CA GLY A 138 -19.73 9.53 -0.35
C GLY A 138 -19.40 8.40 -1.31
N PHE A 139 -20.42 7.79 -1.92
CA PHE A 139 -20.27 6.61 -2.77
C PHE A 139 -20.97 6.80 -4.12
N ASP A 140 -21.18 8.05 -4.53
CA ASP A 140 -21.64 8.36 -5.88
C ASP A 140 -20.53 8.05 -6.89
N PHE A 141 -20.88 7.41 -8.00
CA PHE A 141 -19.87 6.96 -8.97
C PHE A 141 -19.05 8.11 -9.55
N ASN A 142 -19.70 9.23 -9.89
CA ASN A 142 -19.05 10.36 -10.53
C ASN A 142 -18.08 11.08 -9.58
N GLY A 143 -18.54 11.43 -8.38
CA GLY A 143 -17.72 12.07 -7.36
C GLY A 143 -16.53 11.20 -6.93
N SER A 144 -16.82 9.93 -6.63
CA SER A 144 -15.78 8.95 -6.27
C SER A 144 -14.73 8.78 -7.37
N SER A 145 -15.15 8.65 -8.63
CA SER A 145 -14.24 8.49 -9.77
C SER A 145 -13.38 9.73 -9.99
N GLN A 146 -13.96 10.93 -9.91
CA GLN A 146 -13.21 12.17 -10.05
C GLN A 146 -12.15 12.33 -8.96
N SER A 147 -12.51 12.09 -7.70
CA SER A 147 -11.59 12.17 -6.58
C SER A 147 -10.49 11.10 -6.64
N PHE A 148 -10.85 9.87 -7.00
CA PHE A 148 -9.88 8.80 -7.20
C PHE A 148 -8.85 9.18 -8.28
N ASN A 149 -9.30 9.72 -9.41
CA ASN A 149 -8.42 10.13 -10.49
C ASN A 149 -7.48 11.26 -10.07
N ALA A 150 -7.96 12.26 -9.32
CA ALA A 150 -7.10 13.34 -8.82
C ALA A 150 -5.96 12.81 -7.92
N LEU A 151 -6.28 11.87 -7.02
CA LEU A 151 -5.29 11.23 -6.15
C LEU A 151 -4.34 10.29 -6.93
N ALA A 152 -4.87 9.53 -7.88
CA ALA A 152 -4.07 8.66 -8.74
C ALA A 152 -3.09 9.46 -9.60
N GLU A 153 -3.52 10.58 -10.18
CA GLU A 153 -2.65 11.48 -10.94
C GLU A 153 -1.50 12.01 -10.09
N TYR A 154 -1.77 12.40 -8.85
CA TYR A 154 -0.73 12.79 -7.89
C TYR A 154 0.29 11.66 -7.67
N LEU A 155 -0.21 10.45 -7.40
CA LEU A 155 0.61 9.26 -7.15
C LEU A 155 1.46 8.87 -8.38
N PHE A 156 0.94 9.05 -9.60
CA PHE A 156 1.58 8.67 -10.86
C PHE A 156 2.36 9.81 -11.55
N GLY A 157 2.71 10.88 -10.81
CA GLY A 157 3.70 11.86 -11.26
C GLY A 157 3.17 13.29 -11.48
N LYS A 158 1.90 13.59 -11.20
CA LYS A 158 1.41 14.98 -11.09
C LYS A 158 1.74 15.61 -9.73
N ASN A 159 2.99 15.48 -9.32
CA ASN A 159 3.58 16.13 -8.17
C ASN A 159 4.78 17.00 -8.61
N THR A 160 5.35 17.78 -7.69
CA THR A 160 6.44 18.73 -7.97
C THR A 160 7.70 18.05 -8.50
N THR A 161 8.00 16.84 -8.05
CA THR A 161 9.20 16.07 -8.44
C THR A 161 8.98 15.19 -9.68
N LYS A 162 7.74 15.06 -10.17
CA LYS A 162 7.32 14.12 -11.24
C LYS A 162 7.59 12.65 -10.89
N GLU A 163 7.66 12.35 -9.60
CA GLU A 163 7.95 11.01 -9.10
C GLU A 163 6.71 10.11 -9.16
N LYS A 164 6.91 8.84 -9.53
CA LYS A 164 5.88 7.81 -9.44
C LYS A 164 6.03 7.07 -8.13
N MET A 165 4.97 7.07 -7.33
CA MET A 165 4.92 6.43 -6.02
C MET A 165 4.23 5.07 -6.12
N GLU A 166 4.52 4.17 -5.19
CA GLU A 166 3.89 2.84 -5.10
C GLU A 166 2.43 2.96 -4.68
N MET A 167 1.59 2.07 -5.22
CA MET A 167 0.21 1.90 -4.75
C MET A 167 0.20 1.27 -3.35
N THR A 168 -0.75 1.69 -2.54
CA THR A 168 -1.01 1.19 -1.19
C THR A 168 -2.48 0.79 -1.05
N THR A 169 -2.83 0.18 0.08
CA THR A 169 -4.20 -0.20 0.43
C THR A 169 -4.42 0.05 1.92
N PRO A 170 -5.57 0.54 2.39
CA PRO A 170 -6.82 0.78 1.66
C PRO A 170 -6.96 2.20 1.11
N VAL A 171 -8.02 2.41 0.33
CA VAL A 171 -8.57 3.75 0.04
C VAL A 171 -9.59 4.10 1.12
N PHE A 172 -9.42 5.26 1.75
CA PHE A 172 -10.32 5.75 2.78
C PHE A 172 -11.38 6.67 2.21
N THR A 173 -12.59 6.56 2.72
CA THR A 173 -13.70 7.48 2.49
C THR A 173 -14.26 7.88 3.85
N SER A 174 -14.28 9.17 4.16
CA SER A 174 -14.79 9.67 5.44
C SER A 174 -15.70 10.86 5.24
N LYS A 175 -16.64 11.02 6.18
CA LYS A 175 -17.58 12.12 6.21
C LYS A 175 -17.00 13.23 7.07
N ASN A 176 -16.62 14.37 6.49
CA ASN A 176 -16.26 15.52 7.30
C ASN A 176 -17.53 16.07 7.93
N GLN A 177 -17.63 15.96 9.25
CA GLN A 177 -18.43 16.91 10.01
C GLN A 177 -17.74 18.26 9.79
N SER A 178 -18.49 19.27 9.37
CA SER A 178 -17.92 20.58 9.08
C SER A 178 -17.37 21.19 10.36
N ASP A 179 -16.12 20.89 10.69
CA ASP A 179 -15.32 21.69 11.58
C ASP A 179 -15.25 23.07 10.93
N GLY A 180 -16.00 24.00 11.50
CA GLY A 180 -15.86 25.41 11.21
C GLY A 180 -14.47 25.82 11.66
N VAL A 181 -13.46 25.54 10.83
CA VAL A 181 -12.12 26.12 10.98
C VAL A 181 -12.33 27.61 10.81
N LYS A 182 -12.44 28.28 11.95
CA LYS A 182 -12.32 29.72 12.09
C LYS A 182 -10.88 30.03 11.70
N MET A 183 -10.64 30.18 10.39
CA MET A 183 -9.37 30.72 9.92
C MET A 183 -9.35 32.18 10.37
N ASP A 184 -8.54 32.45 11.38
CA ASP A 184 -8.23 33.80 11.80
C ASP A 184 -7.64 34.57 10.60
N MET A 185 -8.44 35.53 10.15
CA MET A 185 -8.08 36.83 9.60
C MET A 185 -6.76 36.89 8.83
N THR A 186 -6.85 36.81 7.50
CA THR A 186 -6.37 37.90 6.63
C THR A 186 -6.90 37.68 5.21
N THR A 187 -7.52 38.73 4.67
CA THR A 187 -8.00 38.91 3.28
C THR A 187 -9.38 38.32 2.94
N PRO A 188 -10.39 39.16 2.60
CA PRO A 188 -11.73 38.68 2.29
C PRO A 188 -11.78 38.20 0.84
N VAL A 189 -11.93 36.90 0.64
CA VAL A 189 -12.47 36.36 -0.62
C VAL A 189 -13.88 35.89 -0.30
N LEU A 190 -14.89 36.50 -0.92
CA LEU A 190 -16.27 36.02 -0.90
C LEU A 190 -16.32 34.60 -1.47
N THR A 191 -16.10 33.60 -0.61
CA THR A 191 -16.61 32.25 -0.84
C THR A 191 -17.91 32.18 -0.07
N THR A 192 -19.01 32.29 -0.81
CA THR A 192 -20.35 31.99 -0.34
C THR A 192 -20.32 30.68 0.42
N LYS A 193 -20.42 30.75 1.75
CA LYS A 193 -20.73 29.61 2.62
C LYS A 193 -22.02 29.01 2.07
N LYS A 194 -21.93 27.90 1.34
CA LYS A 194 -23.08 27.00 1.22
C LYS A 194 -23.20 26.28 2.55
N GLU A 195 -24.22 26.66 3.28
CA GLU A 195 -24.69 26.06 4.52
C GLU A 195 -24.78 24.52 4.40
N GLY A 196 -24.34 23.82 5.45
CA GLY A 196 -24.91 22.53 5.87
C GLY A 196 -24.73 21.32 4.96
N GLN A 197 -23.75 21.27 4.06
CA GLN A 197 -23.48 20.06 3.28
C GLN A 197 -22.35 19.27 3.93
N ASP A 198 -22.72 18.10 4.47
CA ASP A 198 -21.79 17.02 4.79
C ASP A 198 -20.87 16.78 3.58
N LYS A 199 -19.59 17.12 3.70
CA LYS A 199 -18.62 16.92 2.62
C LYS A 199 -17.89 15.61 2.84
N TRP A 200 -17.92 14.75 1.85
CA TRP A 200 -17.13 13.53 1.85
C TRP A 200 -15.70 13.83 1.41
N THR A 201 -14.75 13.08 1.95
CA THR A 201 -13.38 13.09 1.50
C THR A 201 -12.92 11.68 1.14
N MET A 202 -12.08 11.62 0.12
CA MET A 202 -11.38 10.40 -0.25
C MET A 202 -9.90 10.59 0.06
N SER A 203 -9.27 9.56 0.60
CA SER A 203 -7.85 9.60 0.95
C SER A 203 -7.13 8.33 0.53
N PHE A 204 -5.93 8.48 -0.04
CA PHE A 204 -5.00 7.38 -0.27
C PHE A 204 -3.98 7.33 0.85
N LEU A 205 -3.69 6.13 1.33
CA LEU A 205 -2.54 5.88 2.19
C LEU A 205 -1.25 6.17 1.40
N MET A 206 -0.31 6.91 1.99
CA MET A 206 0.97 7.16 1.34
C MET A 206 2.00 6.10 1.75
N PRO A 207 2.90 5.66 0.84
CA PRO A 207 3.93 4.68 1.18
C PRO A 207 4.82 5.18 2.32
N SER A 208 5.05 4.35 3.34
CA SER A 208 5.74 4.77 4.57
C SER A 208 7.18 5.22 4.34
N LYS A 209 7.81 4.77 3.24
CA LYS A 209 9.19 5.13 2.87
C LYS A 209 9.40 6.64 2.69
N TYR A 210 8.34 7.40 2.37
CA TYR A 210 8.44 8.85 2.17
C TYR A 210 8.39 9.61 3.50
N GLY A 211 7.57 9.18 4.45
CA GLY A 211 7.28 9.93 5.67
C GLY A 211 6.90 11.38 5.36
N ALA A 212 7.56 12.34 6.01
CA ALA A 212 7.35 13.77 5.78
C ALA A 212 7.91 14.30 4.45
N ASN A 213 8.68 13.50 3.70
CA ASN A 213 9.35 13.93 2.46
C ASN A 213 8.49 13.70 1.20
N LEU A 214 7.16 13.65 1.35
CA LEU A 214 6.25 13.46 0.22
C LEU A 214 6.33 14.65 -0.75
N PRO A 215 6.40 14.40 -2.07
CA PRO A 215 6.42 15.48 -3.04
C PRO A 215 5.08 16.22 -3.03
N LEU A 216 5.11 17.54 -3.17
CA LEU A 216 3.89 18.34 -3.12
C LEU A 216 3.00 18.08 -4.35
N PRO A 217 1.66 18.02 -4.17
CA PRO A 217 0.74 17.88 -5.28
C PRO A 217 0.75 19.14 -6.15
N LYS A 218 0.55 18.98 -7.47
CA LYS A 218 0.33 20.12 -8.39
C LYS A 218 -1.12 20.56 -8.47
N ASP A 219 -2.03 19.63 -8.18
CA ASP A 219 -3.46 19.92 -8.07
C ASP A 219 -3.75 20.50 -6.67
N SER A 220 -4.31 21.71 -6.62
CA SER A 220 -4.63 22.39 -5.37
C SER A 220 -5.80 21.77 -4.60
N SER A 221 -6.57 20.86 -5.23
CA SER A 221 -7.61 20.08 -4.56
C SER A 221 -7.08 18.95 -3.69
N VAL A 222 -5.85 18.49 -3.95
CA VAL A 222 -5.18 17.42 -3.21
C VAL A 222 -4.37 18.02 -2.07
N ARG A 223 -4.53 17.49 -0.86
CA ARG A 223 -3.75 17.87 0.32
C ARG A 223 -3.07 16.66 0.91
N ILE A 224 -1.87 16.85 1.44
CA ILE A 224 -1.16 15.83 2.21
C ILE A 224 -1.40 16.12 3.68
N LYS A 225 -1.71 15.08 4.45
CA LYS A 225 -1.95 15.18 5.89
C LYS A 225 -1.27 14.03 6.62
N GLU A 226 -0.68 14.34 7.76
CA GLU A 226 -0.26 13.33 8.73
C GLU A 226 -1.46 13.00 9.63
N ILE A 227 -1.75 11.72 9.76
CA ILE A 227 -2.72 11.19 10.73
C ILE A 227 -1.92 10.70 11.94
N PRO A 228 -2.10 11.30 13.12
CA PRO A 228 -1.43 10.85 14.33
C PRO A 228 -1.92 9.45 14.70
N GLY A 229 -1.11 8.75 15.50
CA GLY A 229 -1.50 7.44 16.03
C GLY A 229 -2.82 7.54 16.80
N LYS A 230 -3.75 6.64 16.49
CA LYS A 230 -5.12 6.64 17.03
C LYS A 230 -5.56 5.22 17.37
N ILE A 231 -6.51 5.09 18.29
CA ILE A 231 -7.15 3.81 18.58
C ILE A 231 -8.49 3.78 17.84
N VAL A 232 -8.75 2.69 17.12
CA VAL A 232 -9.96 2.53 16.31
C VAL A 232 -10.67 1.22 16.63
N ALA A 233 -11.99 1.27 16.63
CA ALA A 233 -12.85 0.09 16.58
C ALA A 233 -13.22 -0.20 15.13
N VAL A 234 -13.01 -1.44 14.68
CA VAL A 234 -13.14 -1.84 13.27
C VAL A 234 -14.09 -3.01 13.11
N VAL A 235 -14.97 -2.92 12.10
CA VAL A 235 -15.80 -4.02 11.60
C VAL A 235 -15.46 -4.28 10.14
N SER A 236 -15.14 -5.53 9.82
CA SER A 236 -14.88 -5.97 8.44
C SER A 236 -16.14 -6.57 7.81
N PHE A 237 -16.35 -6.32 6.52
CA PHE A 237 -17.48 -6.85 5.76
C PHE A 237 -17.14 -6.97 4.26
N SER A 238 -17.86 -7.85 3.56
CA SER A 238 -17.71 -8.10 2.13
C SER A 238 -18.76 -7.39 1.30
N GLY A 239 -18.64 -7.47 -0.02
CA GLY A 239 -19.62 -6.92 -0.95
C GLY A 239 -19.34 -5.48 -1.38
N PHE A 240 -20.39 -4.79 -1.78
CA PHE A 240 -20.33 -3.41 -2.27
C PHE A 240 -20.56 -2.42 -1.12
N VAL A 241 -19.88 -1.28 -1.20
CA VAL A 241 -20.04 -0.17 -0.26
C VAL A 241 -21.04 0.82 -0.85
N ASN A 242 -22.05 1.17 -0.07
CA ASN A 242 -23.02 2.23 -0.37
C ASN A 242 -23.42 2.94 0.95
N ASP A 243 -24.06 4.09 0.85
CA ASP A 243 -24.41 4.91 2.03
C ASP A 243 -25.29 4.16 3.04
N GLU A 244 -26.22 3.32 2.57
CA GLU A 244 -27.14 2.59 3.44
C GLU A 244 -26.42 1.50 4.23
N GLU A 245 -25.59 0.69 3.56
CA GLU A 245 -24.79 -0.36 4.20
C GLU A 245 -23.82 0.25 5.22
N VAL A 246 -23.16 1.36 4.85
CA VAL A 246 -22.25 2.08 5.76
C VAL A 246 -23.00 2.56 6.98
N LYS A 247 -24.16 3.20 6.81
CA LYS A 247 -24.99 3.69 7.91
C LYS A 247 -25.45 2.54 8.82
N GLN A 248 -25.92 1.43 8.26
CA GLN A 248 -26.39 0.30 9.05
C GLN A 248 -25.27 -0.34 9.87
N ARG A 249 -24.09 -0.54 9.27
CA ARG A 249 -22.92 -1.11 9.94
C ARG A 249 -22.33 -0.17 10.97
N GLU A 250 -22.26 1.13 10.68
CA GLU A 250 -21.86 2.17 11.63
C GLU A 250 -22.79 2.14 12.86
N LEU A 251 -24.11 2.14 12.67
CA LEU A 251 -25.07 2.08 13.77
C LEU A 251 -24.86 0.84 14.63
N LYS A 252 -24.70 -0.35 14.02
CA LYS A 252 -24.41 -1.59 14.74
C LYS A 252 -23.12 -1.51 15.55
N LEU A 253 -22.04 -0.96 14.96
CA LEU A 253 -20.77 -0.78 15.65
C LEU A 253 -20.92 0.19 16.83
N ARG A 254 -21.61 1.32 16.64
CA ARG A 254 -21.87 2.29 17.71
C ARG A 254 -22.65 1.67 18.86
N GLU A 255 -23.69 0.90 18.57
CA GLU A 255 -24.46 0.17 19.60
C GLU A 255 -23.60 -0.86 20.33
N ALA A 256 -22.79 -1.63 19.61
CA ALA A 256 -21.90 -2.62 20.23
C ALA A 256 -20.87 -1.97 21.17
N LEU A 257 -20.35 -0.79 20.80
CA LEU A 257 -19.37 -0.04 21.60
C LEU A 257 -19.96 0.56 22.89
N LYS A 258 -21.27 0.81 22.97
CA LYS A 258 -21.90 1.28 24.23
C LYS A 258 -21.68 0.29 25.38
N SER A 259 -21.64 -1.00 25.06
CA SER A 259 -21.43 -2.08 26.02
C SER A 259 -19.95 -2.38 26.33
N ASP A 260 -19.01 -1.73 25.64
CA ASP A 260 -17.58 -1.97 25.90
C ASP A 260 -17.17 -1.39 27.26
N LYS A 261 -16.34 -2.13 28.00
CA LYS A 261 -15.93 -1.73 29.35
C LYS A 261 -14.66 -0.88 29.38
N GLN A 262 -13.83 -0.95 28.34
CA GLN A 262 -12.49 -0.35 28.31
C GLN A 262 -12.42 0.86 27.37
N PHE A 263 -13.22 0.87 26.31
CA PHE A 263 -13.19 1.89 25.27
C PHE A 263 -14.54 2.60 25.15
N LYS A 264 -14.50 3.87 24.79
CA LYS A 264 -15.66 4.65 24.36
C LYS A 264 -15.35 5.34 23.04
N ILE A 265 -16.39 5.60 22.26
CA ILE A 265 -16.26 6.40 21.04
C ILE A 265 -15.78 7.79 21.44
N LYS A 266 -14.76 8.30 20.74
CA LYS A 266 -14.28 9.66 20.95
C LYS A 266 -15.32 10.66 20.44
N ASP A 267 -15.48 11.78 21.13
CA ASP A 267 -16.45 12.79 20.75
C ASP A 267 -16.18 13.32 19.33
N GLU A 268 -17.23 13.69 18.61
CA GLU A 268 -17.17 14.20 17.22
C GLU A 268 -16.52 13.24 16.20
N THR A 269 -16.41 11.95 16.54
CA THR A 269 -15.89 10.93 15.62
C THR A 269 -16.83 10.69 14.44
N SER A 270 -16.34 11.00 13.25
CA SER A 270 -16.91 10.58 11.98
C SER A 270 -16.55 9.12 11.63
N VAL A 271 -17.42 8.50 10.84
CA VAL A 271 -17.16 7.18 10.25
C VAL A 271 -16.07 7.27 9.17
N GLU A 272 -15.13 6.34 9.24
CA GLU A 272 -14.09 6.13 8.22
C GLU A 272 -14.34 4.76 7.57
N VAL A 273 -14.45 4.73 6.25
CA VAL A 273 -14.66 3.51 5.46
C VAL A 273 -13.39 3.21 4.70
N ALA A 274 -12.88 1.99 4.82
CA ALA A 274 -11.64 1.57 4.20
C ALA A 274 -11.91 0.45 3.17
N GLN A 275 -11.61 0.71 1.90
CA GLN A 275 -11.82 -0.22 0.79
C GLN A 275 -10.46 -0.76 0.32
N TYR A 276 -10.26 -2.06 0.45
CA TYR A 276 -8.94 -2.66 0.21
C TYR A 276 -8.73 -3.12 -1.23
N ASN A 277 -9.83 -3.43 -1.91
CA ASN A 277 -9.81 -4.21 -3.13
C ASN A 277 -10.02 -3.38 -4.39
N PRO A 278 -9.38 -3.75 -5.50
CA PRO A 278 -9.63 -3.14 -6.78
C PRO A 278 -11.02 -3.52 -7.34
N PRO A 279 -11.55 -2.73 -8.29
CA PRO A 279 -12.92 -2.86 -8.81
C PRO A 279 -13.21 -4.18 -9.55
N PHE A 280 -12.20 -4.97 -9.93
CA PHE A 280 -12.38 -6.28 -10.56
C PHE A 280 -12.48 -7.44 -9.57
N THR A 281 -12.26 -7.20 -8.26
CA THR A 281 -12.38 -8.24 -7.23
C THR A 281 -13.83 -8.67 -7.10
N LEU A 282 -14.08 -9.99 -7.02
CA LEU A 282 -15.41 -10.54 -6.82
C LEU A 282 -16.03 -10.01 -5.52
N PRO A 283 -17.32 -9.63 -5.48
CA PRO A 283 -17.91 -8.93 -4.34
C PRO A 283 -17.71 -9.64 -2.99
N PHE A 284 -17.91 -10.96 -2.93
CA PHE A 284 -17.76 -11.75 -1.71
C PHE A 284 -16.30 -11.94 -1.25
N GLN A 285 -15.32 -11.62 -2.10
CA GLN A 285 -13.89 -11.65 -1.75
C GLN A 285 -13.36 -10.27 -1.35
N ARG A 286 -14.16 -9.21 -1.50
CA ARG A 286 -13.74 -7.87 -1.09
C ARG A 286 -13.70 -7.79 0.42
N ARG A 287 -12.66 -7.14 0.94
CA ARG A 287 -12.58 -6.64 2.31
C ARG A 287 -12.89 -5.15 2.28
N ASN A 288 -13.94 -4.78 2.99
CA ASN A 288 -14.23 -3.42 3.37
C ASN A 288 -14.21 -3.34 4.89
N GLU A 289 -13.85 -2.20 5.44
CA GLU A 289 -13.86 -1.97 6.87
C GLU A 289 -14.56 -0.66 7.21
N ILE A 290 -15.28 -0.65 8.33
CA ILE A 290 -15.80 0.56 8.96
C ILE A 290 -15.05 0.75 10.26
N ALA A 291 -14.48 1.94 10.43
CA ALA A 291 -13.70 2.33 11.57
C ALA A 291 -14.34 3.54 12.28
N LEU A 292 -14.31 3.50 13.61
CA LEU A 292 -14.61 4.63 14.49
C LEU A 292 -13.44 4.83 15.44
N GLU A 293 -12.98 6.07 15.60
CA GLU A 293 -12.00 6.42 16.60
C GLU A 293 -12.59 6.26 18.01
N VAL A 294 -11.82 5.61 18.88
CA VAL A 294 -12.17 5.34 20.26
C VAL A 294 -11.03 5.79 21.17
N GLU A 295 -11.38 6.07 22.42
CA GLU A 295 -10.43 6.35 23.47
C GLU A 295 -10.65 5.40 24.65
N ARG A 296 -9.60 5.23 25.46
CA ARG A 296 -9.73 4.48 26.70
C ARG A 296 -10.65 5.24 27.64
N LYS A 297 -11.55 4.52 28.30
CA LYS A 297 -12.31 5.08 29.41
C LYS A 297 -11.30 5.38 30.52
N ASN A 298 -11.26 6.63 30.96
CA ASN A 298 -10.54 6.99 32.18
C ASN A 298 -11.25 6.25 33.33
N GLU A 299 -10.50 5.46 34.09
CA GLU A 299 -10.97 4.87 35.35
C GLU A 299 -11.28 5.95 36.38
#